data_AF-A0A3B0RXQ1-F1
#
_entry.id   AF-A0A3B0RXQ1-F1
#
_cell.length_a   1.000
_cell.length_b   1.000
_cell.length_c   1.000
_cell.angle_alpha   90.00
_cell.angle_beta   90.00
_cell.angle_gamma   90.00
#
_symmetry.space_group_name_H-M   'P 1'
#
loop_
_entity.id
_entity.type
_entity.pdbx_description
1 polymer ?
#
loop_
_entity_poly.entity_id
_entity_poly.type
_entity_poly.pdbx_seq_one_letter_code
_entity_poly.pdbx_strand_id
1 'polypeptide(L)' 'MTHPIHLHGHFFELVNGHGNHQPLKHTVNVQPGSSVEFDLTADEPGDWAFHCHLLYHMHNGMFQVVTVRPLDGGRS' A
#
# COMPACT_ATOMS: atom_id res chain seq x y z
N MET A 1 -17.67 -5.51 -0.94
CA MET A 1 -17.01 -6.83 -0.95
C MET A 1 -15.61 -6.71 -0.36
N THR A 2 -14.89 -7.81 -0.11
CA THR A 2 -13.49 -7.73 0.33
C THR A 2 -12.63 -7.19 -0.81
N HIS A 3 -11.73 -6.25 -0.49
CA HIS A 3 -10.79 -5.65 -1.44
C HIS A 3 -9.36 -5.98 -1.02
N PRO A 4 -8.63 -6.85 -1.74
CA PRO A 4 -7.20 -7.01 -1.55
C PRO A 4 -6.49 -5.76 -2.07
N ILE A 5 -5.99 -4.91 -1.19
CA ILE A 5 -5.30 -3.67 -1.52
C ILE A 5 -3.79 -3.93 -1.56
N HIS A 6 -3.14 -3.52 -2.65
CA HIS A 6 -1.74 -3.75 -2.95
C HIS A 6 -1.02 -2.43 -3.24
N LEU A 7 0.19 -2.27 -2.69
CA LEU A 7 1.11 -1.18 -2.98
C LEU A 7 2.37 -1.76 -3.62
N HIS A 8 2.78 -1.18 -4.75
CA HIS A 8 4.01 -1.56 -5.44
C HIS A 8 5.24 -0.93 -4.79
N GLY A 9 6.42 -1.50 -5.07
CA GLY A 9 7.72 -0.96 -4.65
C GLY A 9 8.05 -1.16 -3.17
N HIS A 10 7.06 -1.48 -2.33
CA HIS A 10 7.21 -1.47 -0.89
C HIS A 10 6.59 -2.70 -0.23
N PHE A 11 7.16 -3.08 0.90
CA PHE A 11 6.46 -3.82 1.93
C PHE A 11 6.00 -2.84 3.02
N PHE A 12 4.96 -3.21 3.75
CA PHE A 12 4.41 -2.48 4.88
C PHE A 12 4.17 -3.42 6.07
N GLU A 13 4.27 -2.88 7.27
CA GLU A 13 4.03 -3.59 8.51
C GLU A 13 2.55 -3.46 8.88
N LEU A 14 1.85 -4.59 9.01
CA LEU A 14 0.42 -4.57 9.32
C LEU A 14 0.19 -4.26 10.80
N VAL A 15 -0.39 -3.09 11.09
CA VAL A 15 -0.68 -2.65 12.46
C VAL A 15 -1.75 -3.57 13.06
N ASN A 16 -1.34 -4.38 14.03
CA ASN A 16 -2.19 -5.41 14.64
C ASN A 16 -2.01 -5.54 16.17
N GLY A 17 -1.36 -4.58 16.82
CA GLY A 17 -1.15 -4.56 18.28
C GLY A 17 0.01 -5.42 18.78
N HIS A 18 0.81 -6.05 17.90
CA HIS A 18 1.97 -6.86 18.28
C HIS A 18 3.30 -6.08 18.36
N GLY A 19 3.24 -4.74 18.43
CA GLY A 19 4.43 -3.87 18.57
C GLY A 19 5.43 -4.08 17.42
N ASN A 20 6.66 -4.47 17.75
CA ASN A 20 7.75 -4.64 16.78
C ASN A 20 7.72 -5.98 16.03
N HIS A 21 6.71 -6.84 16.24
CA HIS A 21 6.59 -8.14 15.59
C HIS A 21 5.39 -8.19 14.65
N GLN A 22 5.17 -7.11 13.91
CA GLN A 22 4.09 -7.01 12.94
C GLN A 22 4.39 -7.81 11.67
N PRO A 23 3.38 -8.41 11.03
CA PRO A 23 3.58 -9.07 9.75
C PRO A 23 3.98 -8.07 8.66
N LEU A 24 5.06 -8.35 7.96
CA LEU A 24 5.47 -7.62 6.77
C LEU A 24 4.69 -8.14 5.55
N LYS A 25 3.99 -7.26 4.83
CA LYS A 25 3.12 -7.59 3.69
C LYS A 25 3.22 -6.54 2.59
N HIS A 26 2.85 -6.89 1.37
CA HIS A 26 2.65 -5.94 0.26
C HIS A 26 1.18 -5.87 -0.19
N THR A 27 0.33 -6.77 0.31
CA THR A 27 -1.10 -6.82 -0.02
C THR A 27 -1.89 -7.19 1.24
N VAL A 28 -3.02 -6.52 1.47
CA VAL A 28 -3.90 -6.79 2.62
C VAL A 28 -5.38 -6.75 2.22
N ASN A 29 -6.17 -7.63 2.83
CA ASN A 29 -7.62 -7.67 2.61
C ASN A 29 -8.31 -6.62 3.49
N VAL A 30 -9.06 -5.72 2.87
CA VAL A 30 -9.95 -4.77 3.55
C VAL A 30 -11.39 -5.29 3.43
N GLN A 31 -12.07 -5.49 4.56
CA GLN A 31 -13.45 -5.96 4.59
C GLN A 31 -14.45 -4.81 4.36
N PRO A 32 -15.69 -5.12 3.94
CA PRO A 32 -16.73 -4.09 3.80
C PRO A 32 -16.96 -3.34 5.12
N GLY A 33 -16.96 -2.01 5.07
CA GLY A 33 -17.23 -1.16 6.24
C GLY A 33 -16.14 -1.18 7.32
N SER A 34 -14.97 -1.77 7.05
CA SER A 34 -13.82 -1.77 7.95
C SER A 34 -12.69 -0.91 7.41
N SER A 35 -11.74 -0.57 8.28
CA SER A 35 -10.45 -0.01 7.94
C SER A 35 -9.34 -1.02 8.25
N VAL A 36 -8.20 -0.83 7.59
CA VAL A 36 -6.92 -1.49 7.91
C VAL A 36 -5.87 -0.39 7.98
N GLU A 37 -4.94 -0.52 8.92
CA GLU A 37 -3.81 0.39 9.10
C GLU A 37 -2.51 -0.39 8.90
N PHE A 38 -1.51 0.25 8.29
CA PHE A 38 -0.18 -0.30 8.12
C PHE A 38 0.85 0.82 8.18
N ASP A 39 2.03 0.50 8.71
CA ASP A 39 3.19 1.38 8.71
C ASP A 39 4.00 1.15 7.44
N LEU A 40 4.40 2.23 6.77
CA LEU A 40 5.12 2.21 5.51
C LEU A 40 6.45 2.96 5.65
N THR A 41 7.55 2.27 5.39
CA THR A 41 8.86 2.90 5.15
C THR A 41 8.94 3.26 3.67
N ALA A 42 8.88 4.54 3.33
CA ALA A 42 8.92 5.04 1.95
C ALA A 42 10.37 5.35 1.52
N ASP A 43 11.17 4.30 1.36
CA ASP A 43 12.61 4.38 1.05
C ASP A 43 12.96 4.20 -0.43
N GLU A 44 11.98 3.89 -1.28
CA GLU A 44 12.16 3.73 -2.72
C GLU A 44 11.46 4.87 -3.50
N PRO A 45 12.20 5.90 -3.96
CA PRO A 45 11.64 7.01 -4.73
C PRO A 45 11.05 6.58 -6.06
N GLY A 46 9.89 7.14 -6.42
CA GLY A 46 9.20 6.82 -7.67
C GLY A 46 7.70 6.95 -7.58
N ASP A 47 7.03 6.60 -8.68
CA ASP A 47 5.58 6.54 -8.78
C ASP A 47 5.13 5.08 -8.69
N TRP A 48 4.40 4.76 -7.62
CA TRP A 48 4.02 3.40 -7.29
C TRP A 48 2.52 3.19 -7.41
N ALA A 49 2.14 2.13 -8.12
CA ALA A 49 0.75 1.75 -8.25
C ALA A 49 0.19 1.31 -6.89
N PHE A 50 -0.94 1.89 -6.51
CA PHE A 50 -1.72 1.55 -5.33
C PHE A 50 -3.14 1.19 -5.75
N HIS A 51 -3.51 -0.08 -5.64
CA HIS A 51 -4.74 -0.54 -6.25
C HIS A 51 -5.29 -1.80 -5.61
N CYS A 52 -6.52 -2.12 -5.98
CA CYS A 52 -7.07 -3.44 -5.66
C CYS A 52 -6.46 -4.52 -6.57
N HIS A 53 -6.08 -5.64 -6.00
CA HIS A 53 -5.50 -6.77 -6.70
C HIS A 53 -6.53 -7.67 -7.41
N LEU A 54 -7.81 -7.29 -7.36
CA LEU A 54 -8.82 -7.83 -8.26
C LEU A 54 -8.77 -7.04 -9.57
N LEU A 55 -8.28 -7.69 -10.63
CA LEU A 55 -7.91 -7.02 -11.88
C LEU A 55 -9.07 -6.22 -12.50
N TYR A 56 -10.30 -6.74 -12.45
CA TYR A 56 -11.49 -6.02 -12.93
C TYR A 56 -11.75 -4.73 -12.14
N HIS A 57 -11.48 -4.70 -10.84
CA HIS A 57 -11.66 -3.48 -10.05
C HIS A 57 -10.56 -2.46 -10.31
N MET A 58 -9.32 -2.93 -10.44
CA MET A 58 -8.19 -2.10 -10.86
C MET A 58 -8.51 -1.42 -12.20
N HIS A 59 -8.96 -2.20 -13.19
CA HIS A 59 -9.29 -1.70 -14.53
C HIS A 59 -10.48 -0.73 -14.54
N ASN A 60 -11.45 -0.92 -13.63
CA ASN A 60 -12.60 -0.04 -13.46
C ASN A 60 -12.31 1.20 -12.59
N GLY A 61 -11.04 1.51 -12.33
CA GLY A 61 -10.62 2.78 -11.72
C GLY A 61 -10.31 2.73 -10.23
N MET A 62 -10.34 1.55 -9.59
CA MET A 62 -9.87 1.40 -8.20
C MET A 62 -8.35 1.29 -8.15
N PHE A 63 -7.72 2.37 -8.58
CA PHE A 63 -6.30 2.55 -8.80
C PHE A 63 -5.91 3.98 -8.42
N GLN A 64 -4.74 4.14 -7.84
CA GLN A 64 -4.10 5.41 -7.52
C GLN A 64 -2.59 5.27 -7.72
N VAL A 65 -1.90 6.41 -7.78
CA VAL A 65 -0.44 6.49 -7.75
C VAL A 65 -0.02 7.10 -6.41
N VAL A 66 0.95 6.45 -5.76
CA VAL A 66 1.67 6.98 -4.60
C VAL A 66 3.05 7.41 -5.07
N THR A 67 3.36 8.70 -4.96
CA THR A 67 4.67 9.25 -5.30
C THR A 67 5.54 9.36 -4.05
N VAL A 68 6.67 8.65 -4.04
CA VAL A 68 7.72 8.81 -3.05
C VAL A 68 8.79 9.73 -3.62
N ARG A 69 9.02 10.87 -2.96
CA ARG A 69 10.01 11.86 -3.39
C ARG A 69 11.38 11.56 -2.76
N PRO A 70 12.49 11.76 -3.48
CA PRO A 70 13.82 11.68 -2.88
C PRO A 70 13.97 12.66 -1.70
N LEU A 71 14.55 12.20 -0.60
CA LEU A 71 14.76 13.03 0.60
C LEU A 71 15.76 14.17 0.35
N ASP A 72 16.69 13.99 -0.60
CA ASP A 72 17.77 14.95 -0.90
C ASP A 72 17.35 16.07 -1.87
N GLY A 73 16.06 16.22 -2.17
CA GLY A 73 15.55 17.32 -3.01
C GLY A 73 15.93 17.22 -4.50
N GLY A 74 16.39 16.06 -4.96
CA GLY A 74 16.57 15.77 -6.38
C GLY A 74 15.24 15.94 -7.13
N ARG A 75 15.20 16.89 -8.07
CA ARG A 75 13.99 17.23 -8.83
C ARG A 75 13.49 15.98 -9.57
N SER A 76 12.21 15.68 -9.39
CA SER A 76 11.42 14.83 -10.30
C SER A 76 11.40 15.41 -11.71
#